data_AF-A0A7Y5H1Y6-F1
#
_entry.id   AF-A0A7Y5H1Y6-F1
#
_cell.length_a   1.000
_cell.length_b   1.000
_cell.length_c   1.000
_cell.angle_alpha   90.00
_cell.angle_beta   90.00
_cell.angle_gamma   90.00
#
_symmetry.space_group_name_H-M   'P 1'
#
loop_
_entity.id
_entity.type
_entity.pdbx_description
1 polymer ?
#
loop_
_entity_poly.entity_id
_entity_poly.type
_entity_poly.pdbx_seq_one_letter_code
_entity_poly.pdbx_strand_id
1 'polypeptide(L)'
;MLMLNSVAKKLIATVVAVVGFISTVLGIIEYLQSHPNIDLNGEWRVTNTIEHTSYAPFLKLKLGYRIFIHQDGAQIKATGEKCWENDVEYPFEARTPITLEGTIEKSKVWITFSEHGKQRASTGTITWIINENEKMLKGHFTSTAADANGSSIAERK
;
A
#
# COMPACT_ATOMS: atom_id res chain seq x y z
N MET A 1 -4.81 -41.93 47.02
CA MET A 1 -3.93 -41.81 45.83
C MET A 1 -4.66 -41.83 44.48
N LEU A 2 -5.83 -42.48 44.34
CA LEU A 2 -6.59 -42.54 43.07
C LEU A 2 -7.30 -41.23 42.64
N MET A 3 -7.75 -40.39 43.59
CA MET A 3 -8.45 -39.13 43.29
C MET A 3 -7.53 -38.05 42.64
N LEU A 4 -6.23 -38.03 42.99
CA LEU A 4 -5.27 -37.04 42.50
C LEU A 4 -5.04 -37.14 40.98
N ASN A 5 -5.08 -38.36 40.43
CA ASN A 5 -4.96 -38.62 38.99
C ASN A 5 -6.19 -38.18 38.20
N SER A 6 -7.38 -38.21 38.79
CA SER A 6 -8.62 -37.76 38.12
C SER A 6 -8.65 -36.24 38.00
N VAL A 7 -8.28 -35.53 39.07
CA VAL A 7 -8.20 -34.06 39.08
C VAL A 7 -7.10 -33.57 38.15
N ALA A 8 -5.91 -34.19 38.18
CA ALA A 8 -4.80 -33.85 37.28
C ALA A 8 -5.15 -34.06 35.80
N LYS A 9 -5.82 -35.17 35.45
CA LYS A 9 -6.29 -35.42 34.07
C LYS A 9 -7.32 -34.39 33.60
N LYS A 10 -8.25 -34.00 34.47
CA LYS A 10 -9.23 -32.93 34.17
C LYS A 10 -8.54 -31.59 33.97
N LEU A 11 -7.59 -31.23 34.83
CA LEU A 11 -6.80 -29.99 34.69
C LEU A 11 -6.01 -29.94 33.38
N ILE A 12 -5.32 -31.03 33.02
CA ILE A 12 -4.57 -31.12 31.75
C ILE A 12 -5.52 -30.96 30.56
N ALA A 13 -6.65 -31.66 30.57
CA ALA A 13 -7.65 -31.56 29.49
C ALA A 13 -8.19 -30.13 29.35
N THR A 14 -8.48 -29.45 30.46
CA THR A 14 -8.94 -28.05 30.46
C THR A 14 -7.87 -27.12 29.88
N VAL A 15 -6.61 -27.28 30.27
CA VAL A 15 -5.51 -26.44 29.75
C VAL A 15 -5.35 -26.64 28.24
N VAL A 16 -5.35 -27.89 27.76
CA VAL A 16 -5.24 -28.18 26.31
C VAL A 16 -6.41 -27.57 25.54
N ALA A 17 -7.65 -27.70 26.05
CA ALA A 17 -8.82 -27.10 25.42
C ALA A 17 -8.75 -25.58 25.36
N VAL A 18 -8.30 -24.92 26.43
CA VAL A 18 -8.12 -23.47 26.48
C VAL A 18 -7.05 -23.00 25.49
N VAL A 19 -5.90 -23.68 25.43
CA VAL A 19 -4.83 -23.34 24.47
C VAL A 19 -5.33 -23.49 23.04
N GLY A 20 -6.00 -24.61 22.72
CA GLY A 20 -6.56 -24.83 21.39
C GLY A 20 -7.60 -23.77 20.99
N PHE A 21 -8.45 -23.36 21.94
CA PHE A 21 -9.41 -22.28 21.71
C PHE A 21 -8.71 -20.94 21.44
N ILE A 22 -7.71 -20.57 22.26
CA ILE A 22 -6.94 -19.33 22.06
C ILE A 22 -6.25 -19.33 20.69
N SER A 23 -5.60 -20.43 20.30
CA SER A 23 -4.95 -20.55 18.99
C SER A 23 -5.94 -20.39 17.84
N THR A 24 -7.16 -20.96 17.97
CA THR A 24 -8.21 -20.84 16.96
C THR A 24 -8.69 -19.39 16.83
N VAL A 25 -8.96 -18.72 17.97
CA VAL A 25 -9.40 -17.32 17.97
C VAL A 25 -8.33 -16.39 17.40
N LEU A 26 -7.07 -16.59 17.79
CA LEU A 26 -5.95 -15.82 17.24
C LEU A 26 -5.81 -16.02 15.73
N GLY A 27 -5.88 -17.27 15.26
CA GLY A 27 -5.83 -17.58 13.82
C GLY A 27 -6.97 -16.93 13.03
N ILE A 28 -8.18 -16.88 13.59
CA ILE A 28 -9.32 -16.16 12.97
C ILE A 28 -9.05 -14.65 12.92
N ILE A 29 -8.56 -14.05 14.01
CA ILE A 29 -8.26 -12.62 14.04
C ILE A 29 -7.17 -12.27 13.02
N GLU A 30 -6.09 -13.05 12.96
CA GLU A 30 -4.99 -12.86 12.01
C GLU A 30 -5.46 -13.04 10.56
N TYR A 31 -6.34 -14.03 10.31
CA TYR A 31 -6.96 -14.23 9.01
C TYR A 31 -7.81 -13.02 8.58
N LEU A 32 -8.64 -12.48 9.48
CA LEU A 32 -9.48 -11.32 9.20
C LEU A 32 -8.67 -10.03 9.04
N GLN A 33 -7.53 -9.89 9.73
CA GLN A 33 -6.61 -8.75 9.55
C GLN A 33 -5.85 -8.84 8.22
N SER A 34 -5.52 -10.05 7.78
CA SER A 34 -4.76 -10.30 6.55
C SER A 34 -5.60 -10.13 5.27
N HIS A 35 -6.92 -10.13 5.38
CA HIS A 35 -7.85 -9.94 4.26
C HIS A 35 -8.69 -8.67 4.47
N PRO A 36 -8.14 -7.48 4.22
CA PRO A 36 -8.95 -6.27 4.22
C PRO A 36 -10.10 -6.44 3.24
N ASN A 37 -11.31 -6.03 3.62
CA ASN A 37 -12.51 -6.09 2.78
C ASN A 37 -12.51 -5.02 1.67
N ILE A 38 -11.32 -4.57 1.29
CA ILE A 38 -11.03 -3.50 0.33
C ILE A 38 -10.29 -4.16 -0.82
N ASP A 39 -10.77 -3.94 -2.04
CA ASP A 39 -10.15 -4.46 -3.24
C ASP A 39 -9.52 -3.33 -4.05
N LEU A 40 -8.18 -3.18 -3.98
CA LEU A 40 -7.45 -2.17 -4.76
C LEU A 40 -6.93 -2.71 -6.10
N ASN A 41 -7.23 -3.96 -6.48
CA ASN A 41 -6.72 -4.53 -7.73
C ASN A 41 -7.17 -3.73 -8.96
N GLY A 42 -6.31 -3.70 -9.99
CA GLY A 42 -6.63 -3.13 -11.30
C GLY A 42 -5.87 -1.86 -11.64
N GLU A 43 -6.38 -1.13 -12.64
CA GLU A 43 -5.74 0.08 -13.18
C GLU A 43 -6.12 1.33 -12.36
N TRP A 44 -5.10 2.14 -12.07
CA TRP A 44 -5.23 3.41 -11.38
C TRP A 44 -4.48 4.52 -12.11
N ARG A 45 -5.07 5.70 -12.13
CA ARG A 45 -4.39 6.95 -12.49
C ARG A 45 -3.93 7.64 -11.21
N VAL A 46 -2.63 7.78 -11.03
CA VAL A 46 -2.04 8.52 -9.91
C VAL A 46 -1.60 9.90 -10.38
N THR A 47 -1.91 10.94 -9.62
CA THR A 47 -1.43 12.31 -9.83
C THR A 47 -0.73 12.79 -8.58
N ASN A 48 0.56 13.10 -8.70
CA ASN A 48 1.37 13.73 -7.66
C ASN A 48 1.54 15.21 -7.98
N THR A 49 1.14 16.10 -7.07
CA THR A 49 1.35 17.55 -7.22
C THR A 49 2.49 17.99 -6.32
N ILE A 50 3.55 18.53 -6.91
CA ILE A 50 4.74 18.97 -6.17
C ILE A 50 4.43 20.29 -5.47
N GLU A 51 4.47 20.28 -4.14
CA GLU A 51 4.21 21.45 -3.28
C GLU A 51 5.51 22.03 -2.72
N HIS A 52 6.51 21.17 -2.46
CA HIS A 52 7.84 21.54 -2.02
C HIS A 52 8.91 20.77 -2.81
N THR A 53 10.03 21.41 -3.11
CA THR A 53 11.14 20.85 -3.90
C THR A 53 12.41 21.68 -3.71
N SER A 54 13.58 21.07 -3.80
CA SER A 54 14.88 21.76 -3.86
C SER A 54 15.19 22.31 -5.26
N TYR A 55 14.42 21.94 -6.29
CA TYR A 55 14.56 22.42 -7.65
C TYR A 55 13.33 23.23 -8.10
N ALA A 56 13.47 24.56 -8.13
CA ALA A 56 12.37 25.50 -8.37
C ALA A 56 11.50 25.22 -9.61
N PRO A 57 12.05 24.75 -10.76
CA PRO A 57 11.23 24.42 -11.93
C PRO A 57 10.19 23.31 -11.70
N PHE A 58 10.35 22.50 -10.64
CA PHE A 58 9.40 21.45 -10.32
C PHE A 58 8.20 21.92 -9.49
N LEU A 59 8.25 23.14 -8.97
CA LEU A 59 7.20 23.65 -8.10
C LEU A 59 5.86 23.71 -8.85
N LYS A 60 4.81 23.14 -8.24
CA LYS A 60 3.45 22.99 -8.79
C LYS A 60 3.33 22.06 -10.01
N LEU A 61 4.38 21.34 -10.40
CA LEU A 61 4.23 20.32 -11.43
C LEU A 61 3.28 19.22 -10.96
N LYS A 62 2.41 18.78 -11.87
CA LYS A 62 1.60 17.58 -11.70
C LYS A 62 2.23 16.44 -12.48
N LEU A 63 2.70 15.42 -11.78
CA LEU A 63 3.24 14.20 -12.39
C LEU A 63 2.15 13.12 -12.38
N GLY A 64 1.80 12.61 -13.55
CA GLY A 64 0.77 11.61 -13.72
C GLY A 64 1.33 10.24 -14.08
N TYR A 65 0.80 9.21 -13.45
CA TYR A 65 1.20 7.81 -13.63
C TYR A 65 0.00 6.93 -13.91
N ARG A 66 0.19 5.95 -14.79
CA ARG A 66 -0.72 4.81 -14.94
C ARG A 66 -0.09 3.64 -14.23
N ILE A 67 -0.78 3.07 -13.24
CA ILE A 67 -0.28 1.91 -12.50
C ILE A 67 -1.32 0.79 -12.49
N PHE A 68 -0.83 -0.44 -12.37
CA PHE A 68 -1.62 -1.64 -12.19
C PHE A 68 -1.30 -2.24 -10.82
N ILE A 69 -2.28 -2.20 -9.92
CA ILE A 69 -2.16 -2.76 -8.58
C ILE A 69 -2.53 -4.24 -8.61
N HIS A 70 -1.66 -5.06 -8.02
CA HIS A 70 -1.92 -6.43 -7.63
C HIS A 70 -1.85 -6.54 -6.11
N GLN A 71 -2.95 -6.95 -5.50
CA GLN A 71 -3.11 -7.06 -4.06
C GLN A 71 -3.21 -8.54 -3.65
N ASP A 72 -2.42 -8.92 -2.66
CA ASP A 72 -2.46 -10.23 -1.99
C ASP A 72 -2.68 -10.00 -0.49
N GLY A 73 -3.93 -10.14 -0.06
CA GLY A 73 -4.35 -9.77 1.29
C GLY A 73 -4.09 -8.30 1.58
N ALA A 74 -3.25 -8.01 2.59
CA ALA A 74 -2.81 -6.66 2.92
C ALA A 74 -1.63 -6.17 2.07
N GLN A 75 -0.92 -7.06 1.36
CA GLN A 75 0.26 -6.68 0.58
C GLN A 75 -0.14 -6.15 -0.79
N ILE A 76 0.57 -5.14 -1.26
CA ILE A 76 0.39 -4.55 -2.59
C ILE A 76 1.71 -4.58 -3.34
N LYS A 77 1.63 -5.01 -4.60
CA LYS A 77 2.64 -4.75 -5.61
C LYS A 77 1.99 -4.02 -6.77
N ALA A 78 2.65 -3.01 -7.32
CA ALA A 78 2.18 -2.35 -8.52
C ALA A 78 3.31 -2.03 -9.47
N THR A 79 2.97 -1.99 -10.75
CA THR A 79 3.88 -1.58 -11.82
C THR A 79 3.15 -0.59 -12.72
N GLY A 80 3.91 0.27 -13.39
CA GLY A 80 3.31 1.28 -14.23
C GLY A 80 4.33 2.16 -14.91
N GLU A 81 3.84 3.29 -15.41
CA GLU A 81 4.65 4.28 -16.11
C GLU A 81 4.22 5.70 -15.75
N LYS A 82 5.17 6.63 -15.73
CA LYS A 82 4.90 8.05 -15.78
C LYS A 82 4.46 8.42 -17.19
N CYS A 83 3.20 8.83 -17.33
CA CYS A 83 2.56 9.07 -18.61
C CYS A 83 2.20 10.53 -18.83
N TRP A 84 2.09 11.35 -17.77
CA TRP A 84 1.65 12.74 -17.91
C TRP A 84 2.51 13.72 -17.11
N GLU A 85 2.60 14.95 -17.62
CA GLU A 85 3.09 16.11 -16.89
C GLU A 85 2.13 17.28 -17.14
N ASN A 86 1.64 17.90 -16.06
CA ASN A 86 0.65 18.98 -16.13
C ASN A 86 -0.55 18.62 -17.03
N ASP A 87 -1.04 17.40 -16.89
CA ASP A 87 -2.17 16.84 -17.66
C ASP A 87 -1.88 16.64 -19.18
N VAL A 88 -0.65 16.88 -19.64
CA VAL A 88 -0.19 16.58 -21.01
C VAL A 88 0.44 15.20 -21.05
N GLU A 89 -0.01 14.36 -21.98
CA GLU A 89 0.49 12.99 -22.14
C GLU A 89 1.85 12.98 -22.86
N TYR A 90 2.79 12.20 -22.32
CA TYR A 90 4.05 11.94 -22.97
C TYR A 90 3.88 10.96 -24.14
N PRO A 91 4.68 11.14 -25.22
CA PRO A 91 4.83 10.10 -26.22
C PRO A 91 5.37 8.83 -25.54
N PHE A 92 5.06 7.67 -26.11
CA PHE A 92 5.34 6.37 -25.51
C PHE A 92 6.82 6.21 -25.13
N GLU A 93 7.73 6.69 -25.99
CA GLU A 93 9.18 6.61 -25.83
C GLU A 93 9.75 7.53 -24.73
N ALA A 94 8.95 8.48 -24.24
CA ALA A 94 9.34 9.39 -23.16
C ALA A 94 8.79 8.97 -21.79
N ARG A 95 7.99 7.90 -21.72
CA ARG A 95 7.47 7.35 -20.48
C ARG A 95 8.58 6.69 -19.67
N THR A 96 8.49 6.80 -18.35
CA THR A 96 9.46 6.20 -17.42
C THR A 96 8.76 5.16 -16.56
N PRO A 97 9.30 3.94 -16.42
CA PRO A 97 8.66 2.91 -15.63
C PRO A 97 8.76 3.22 -14.13
N ILE A 98 7.73 2.80 -13.39
CA ILE A 98 7.64 2.90 -11.93
C ILE A 98 7.20 1.55 -11.35
N THR A 99 7.82 1.16 -10.24
CA THR A 99 7.43 0.03 -9.42
C THR A 99 7.04 0.52 -8.04
N LEU A 100 6.06 -0.15 -7.42
CA LEU A 100 5.54 0.19 -6.11
C LEU A 100 5.35 -1.08 -5.29
N GLU A 101 5.71 -1.03 -4.02
CA GLU A 101 5.46 -2.09 -3.04
C GLU A 101 4.92 -1.46 -1.77
N GLY A 102 3.92 -2.10 -1.16
CA GLY A 102 3.24 -1.51 -0.02
C GLY A 102 2.35 -2.45 0.76
N THR A 103 1.70 -1.89 1.77
CA THR A 103 0.76 -2.61 2.63
C THR A 103 -0.48 -1.78 2.94
N ILE A 104 -1.61 -2.45 3.13
CA ILE A 104 -2.88 -1.88 3.58
C ILE A 104 -3.00 -2.13 5.08
N GLU A 105 -3.20 -1.06 5.84
CA GLU A 105 -3.55 -1.13 7.25
C GLU A 105 -4.83 -0.33 7.49
N LYS A 106 -5.93 -1.03 7.77
CA LYS A 106 -7.27 -0.44 7.92
C LYS A 106 -7.65 0.35 6.66
N SER A 107 -7.78 1.68 6.76
CA SER A 107 -8.10 2.59 5.67
C SER A 107 -6.89 3.32 5.10
N LYS A 108 -5.66 2.89 5.45
CA LYS A 108 -4.41 3.51 4.98
C LYS A 108 -3.62 2.56 4.10
N VAL A 109 -3.01 3.11 3.07
CA VAL A 109 -2.06 2.41 2.20
C VAL A 109 -0.70 3.05 2.35
N TRP A 110 0.31 2.25 2.68
CA TRP A 110 1.70 2.66 2.79
C TRP A 110 2.48 2.07 1.64
N ILE A 111 3.12 2.92 0.84
CA ILE A 111 3.81 2.51 -0.37
C ILE A 111 5.23 3.07 -0.38
N THR A 112 6.16 2.24 -0.84
CA THR A 112 7.46 2.66 -1.35
C THR A 112 7.44 2.52 -2.87
N PHE A 113 8.07 3.45 -3.58
CA PHE A 113 8.17 3.38 -5.04
C PHE A 113 9.59 3.59 -5.52
N SER A 114 9.86 3.07 -6.72
CA SER A 114 11.07 3.34 -7.50
C SER A 114 10.68 3.73 -8.92
N GLU A 115 11.13 4.91 -9.36
CA GLU A 115 11.00 5.37 -10.74
C GLU A 115 12.37 5.28 -11.42
N HIS A 116 12.43 4.62 -12.58
CA HIS A 116 13.65 4.52 -13.38
C HIS A 116 13.67 5.60 -14.46
N GLY A 117 14.11 6.80 -14.07
CA GLY A 117 14.36 7.90 -15.00
C GLY A 117 15.57 7.66 -15.90
N LYS A 118 15.68 8.44 -16.99
CA LYS A 118 16.77 8.30 -17.98
C LYS A 118 18.18 8.48 -17.41
N GLN A 119 18.34 9.32 -16.38
CA GLN A 119 19.65 9.63 -15.80
C GLN A 119 19.94 8.85 -14.50
N ARG A 120 18.92 8.69 -13.66
CA ARG A 120 19.02 7.99 -12.38
C ARG A 120 17.68 7.41 -11.97
N ALA A 121 17.73 6.37 -11.15
CA ALA A 121 16.58 5.95 -10.39
C ALA A 121 16.29 6.95 -9.26
N SER A 122 15.01 7.19 -8.99
CA SER A 122 14.55 7.90 -7.80
C SER A 122 13.62 7.00 -7.02
N THR A 123 13.68 7.10 -5.71
CA THR A 123 12.79 6.40 -4.78
C THR A 123 12.01 7.37 -3.93
N GLY A 124 10.93 6.88 -3.35
CA GLY A 124 10.11 7.68 -2.46
C GLY A 124 9.05 6.86 -1.75
N THR A 125 8.20 7.57 -1.01
CA THR A 125 7.07 6.95 -0.31
C THR A 125 5.77 7.64 -0.66
N ILE A 126 4.66 6.91 -0.56
CA ILE A 126 3.32 7.47 -0.64
C ILE A 126 2.50 6.90 0.52
N THR A 127 1.79 7.78 1.20
CA THR A 127 0.75 7.38 2.15
C THR A 127 -0.58 7.82 1.61
N TRP A 128 -1.49 6.88 1.39
CA TRP A 128 -2.86 7.16 0.98
C TRP A 128 -3.87 6.78 2.05
N ILE A 129 -4.99 7.49 2.06
CA ILE A 129 -6.21 7.16 2.77
C ILE A 129 -7.25 6.74 1.73
N ILE A 130 -7.89 5.60 1.99
CA ILE A 130 -8.93 5.01 1.14
C ILE A 130 -10.25 5.71 1.45
N ASN A 131 -10.94 6.20 0.42
CA ASN A 131 -12.26 6.79 0.58
C ASN A 131 -13.36 5.71 0.68
N GLU A 132 -14.56 6.11 1.10
CA GLU A 132 -15.68 5.18 1.38
C GLU A 132 -16.14 4.35 0.18
N ASN A 133 -15.82 4.74 -1.05
CA ASN A 133 -16.24 4.03 -2.27
C ASN A 133 -15.11 3.27 -2.97
N GLU A 134 -13.90 3.28 -2.41
CA GLU A 134 -12.71 2.59 -2.93
C GLU A 134 -12.34 2.94 -4.39
N LYS A 135 -12.85 4.06 -4.90
CA LYS A 135 -12.52 4.59 -6.24
C LYS A 135 -11.48 5.69 -6.19
N MET A 136 -11.18 6.22 -5.00
CA MET A 136 -10.24 7.30 -4.84
C MET A 136 -9.38 7.14 -3.60
N LEU A 137 -8.08 7.31 -3.79
CA LEU A 137 -7.09 7.35 -2.73
C LEU A 137 -6.53 8.77 -2.65
N LYS A 138 -6.37 9.30 -1.44
CA LYS A 138 -5.81 10.64 -1.23
C LYS A 138 -4.73 10.61 -0.16
N GLY A 139 -3.66 11.35 -0.38
CA GLY A 139 -2.66 11.55 0.65
C GLY A 139 -1.45 12.32 0.16
N HIS A 140 -0.27 11.87 0.54
CA HIS A 140 0.97 12.63 0.39
C HIS A 140 2.10 11.71 -0.10
N PHE A 141 2.98 12.26 -0.93
CA PHE A 141 4.18 11.57 -1.38
C PHE A 141 5.45 12.34 -1.00
N THR A 142 6.55 11.61 -0.88
CA THR A 142 7.91 12.14 -0.78
C THR A 142 8.79 11.45 -1.81
N SER A 143 9.79 12.15 -2.34
CA SER A 143 10.70 11.64 -3.37
C SER A 143 12.12 12.17 -3.19
N THR A 144 13.09 11.33 -3.50
CA THR A 144 14.51 11.69 -3.64
C THR A 144 14.81 12.46 -4.93
N ALA A 145 13.86 12.53 -5.86
CA ALA A 145 13.95 13.40 -7.03
C ALA A 145 13.72 14.86 -6.58
N ALA A 146 14.79 15.67 -6.60
CA ALA A 146 14.76 17.07 -6.19
C ALA A 146 14.15 17.31 -4.79
N ASP A 147 14.29 16.35 -3.88
CA ASP A 147 13.72 16.39 -2.52
C ASP A 147 12.22 16.77 -2.52
N ALA A 148 11.51 16.31 -3.56
CA ALA A 148 10.15 16.74 -3.82
C ALA A 148 9.14 16.05 -2.90
N ASN A 149 8.13 16.80 -2.48
CA ASN A 149 6.99 16.28 -1.74
C ASN A 149 5.72 17.10 -2.03
N GLY A 150 4.57 16.51 -1.71
CA GLY A 150 3.27 17.15 -1.90
C GLY A 150 2.12 16.16 -1.94
N SER A 151 0.96 16.61 -2.41
CA SER A 151 -0.25 15.77 -2.48
C SER A 151 -0.17 14.67 -3.54
N SER A 152 -0.83 13.56 -3.27
CA SER A 152 -0.99 12.42 -4.16
C SER A 152 -2.45 11.97 -4.18
N ILE A 153 -3.01 11.81 -5.39
CA ILE A 153 -4.37 11.33 -5.62
C ILE A 153 -4.30 10.14 -6.56
N ALA A 154 -4.93 9.02 -6.22
CA ALA A 154 -5.14 7.91 -7.14
C ALA A 154 -6.62 7.75 -7.44
N GLU A 155 -6.97 7.61 -8.71
CA GLU A 155 -8.34 7.39 -9.18
C GLU A 155 -8.41 6.08 -9.96
N ARG A 156 -9.41 5.25 -9.64
CA ARG A 156 -9.63 3.98 -10.34
C ARG A 156 -10.14 4.23 -11.76
N LYS A 157 -9.68 3.43 -12.72
CA LYS A 157 -10.14 3.44 -14.11
C LYS A 157 -11.33 2.52 -14.37
#